data_AF-A0A1J1LN53-F1
#
_entry.id   AF-A0A1J1LN53-F1
#
_cell.length_a   1.000
_cell.length_b   1.000
_cell.length_c   1.000
_cell.angle_alpha   90.00
_cell.angle_beta   90.00
_cell.angle_gamma   90.00
#
_symmetry.space_group_name_H-M   'P 1'
#
loop_
_entity.id
_entity.type
_entity.pdbx_description
1 polymer ?
#
loop_
_entity_poly.entity_id
_entity_poly.type
_entity_poly.pdbx_seq_one_letter_code
_entity_poly.pdbx_strand_id
1 'polypeptide(L)'
;MKSNLNFTDTFTSEFTTNCSHSGDVSLTLSDLQHIIENMNTFTGDEWLSLAPDIDQGELYRDWFIWYDAEVTQGWEAYDHLMNCWFEAEDLETVKATIDLIENSRTVVPLAA
;
A
#
# COMPACT_ATOMS: atom_id res chain seq x y z
N MET A 1 38.37 -9.38 11.36
CA MET A 1 37.03 -9.82 11.81
C MET A 1 36.22 -10.05 10.55
N LYS A 2 35.66 -11.25 10.40
CA LYS A 2 35.13 -11.78 9.14
C LYS A 2 33.70 -11.31 8.93
N SER A 3 33.44 -10.74 7.76
CA SER A 3 32.11 -10.46 7.20
C SER A 3 31.39 -11.77 6.85
N ASN A 4 30.14 -11.90 7.27
CA ASN A 4 29.17 -12.83 6.71
C ASN A 4 27.78 -12.27 7.00
N LEU A 5 27.22 -11.54 6.03
CA LEU A 5 25.78 -11.29 5.96
C LEU A 5 25.23 -12.33 4.99
N ASN A 6 24.79 -13.47 5.54
CA ASN A 6 23.95 -14.40 4.81
C ASN A 6 22.54 -13.81 4.79
N PHE A 7 22.07 -13.40 3.62
CA PHE A 7 20.63 -13.27 3.38
C PHE A 7 20.12 -14.68 3.13
N THR A 8 19.36 -15.21 4.08
CA THR A 8 18.58 -16.44 3.88
C THR A 8 17.23 -15.99 3.39
N ASP A 9 16.95 -16.19 2.10
CA ASP A 9 15.60 -16.12 1.55
C ASP A 9 14.77 -17.20 2.23
N THR A 10 13.98 -16.81 3.23
CA THR A 10 12.96 -17.67 3.79
C THR A 10 11.62 -16.97 3.61
N PHE A 11 10.99 -17.25 2.47
CA PHE A 11 9.53 -17.15 2.33
C PHE A 11 8.92 -18.21 3.25
N THR A 12 8.76 -17.91 4.53
CA THR A 12 7.89 -18.69 5.41
C THR A 12 6.47 -18.18 5.19
N SER A 13 5.79 -18.85 4.28
CA SER A 13 4.35 -18.83 4.11
C SER A 13 3.68 -19.37 5.38
N GLU A 14 3.26 -18.50 6.29
CA GLU A 14 2.22 -18.81 7.27
C GLU A 14 1.37 -17.56 7.56
N PHE A 15 0.40 -17.29 6.68
CA PHE A 15 -0.80 -16.54 7.05
C PHE A 15 -2.00 -17.45 6.76
N THR A 16 -2.36 -18.30 7.71
CA THR A 16 -3.72 -18.87 7.77
C THR A 16 -4.61 -17.92 8.53
N THR A 17 -4.94 -16.78 7.92
CA THR A 17 -6.24 -16.14 8.19
C THR A 17 -7.19 -16.65 7.13
N ASN A 18 -8.09 -17.52 7.57
CA ASN A 18 -9.22 -17.96 6.78
C ASN A 18 -10.23 -16.80 6.72
N CYS A 19 -9.93 -15.78 5.93
CA CYS A 19 -10.88 -14.75 5.55
C CYS A 19 -11.64 -15.29 4.35
N SER A 20 -12.82 -15.85 4.59
CA SER A 20 -13.75 -16.21 3.51
C SER A 20 -14.37 -14.90 2.99
N HIS A 21 -13.61 -14.14 2.21
CA HIS A 21 -14.09 -12.89 1.62
C HIS A 21 -14.79 -13.21 0.28
N SER A 22 -16.07 -12.86 0.20
CA SER A 22 -16.94 -13.16 -0.94
C SER A 22 -16.68 -12.15 -2.05
N GLY A 23 -15.55 -12.31 -2.75
CA GLY A 23 -15.13 -11.39 -3.80
C GLY A 23 -14.11 -11.96 -4.77
N ASP A 24 -14.06 -13.29 -4.96
CA ASP A 24 -13.06 -13.96 -5.82
C ASP A 24 -13.05 -13.39 -7.25
N VAL A 25 -12.20 -12.39 -7.50
CA VAL A 25 -11.80 -12.00 -8.85
C VAL A 25 -10.98 -13.16 -9.39
N SER A 26 -11.63 -13.99 -10.20
CA SER A 26 -10.98 -15.12 -10.86
C SER A 26 -10.09 -14.61 -11.98
N LEU A 27 -8.82 -14.35 -11.68
CA LEU A 27 -7.81 -14.01 -12.68
C LEU A 27 -7.51 -15.23 -13.56
N THR A 28 -7.49 -15.04 -14.87
CA THR A 28 -7.09 -16.07 -15.83
C THR A 28 -5.56 -16.16 -15.93
N LEU A 29 -5.03 -17.23 -16.53
CA LEU A 29 -3.59 -17.36 -16.82
C LEU A 29 -3.07 -16.19 -17.68
N SER A 30 -3.91 -15.69 -18.58
CA SER A 30 -3.56 -14.56 -19.45
C SER A 30 -3.47 -13.25 -18.64
N ASP A 31 -4.35 -13.06 -17.66
CA ASP A 31 -4.31 -11.88 -16.79
C ASP A 31 -3.05 -11.89 -15.92
N LEU A 32 -2.70 -13.05 -15.38
CA LEU A 32 -1.45 -13.23 -14.61
C LEU A 32 -0.20 -12.97 -15.46
N GLN A 33 -0.15 -13.49 -16.69
CA GLN A 33 0.96 -13.22 -17.61
C GLN A 33 1.07 -11.73 -17.93
N HIS A 34 -0.06 -11.07 -18.17
CA HIS A 34 -0.10 -9.63 -18.42
C HIS A 34 0.41 -8.81 -17.23
N ILE A 35 0.04 -9.19 -16.00
CA ILE A 35 0.55 -8.56 -14.77
C ILE A 35 2.07 -8.76 -14.67
N ILE A 36 2.58 -9.97 -14.89
CA ILE A 36 4.02 -10.26 -14.82
C ILE A 36 4.80 -9.42 -15.84
N GLU A 37 4.30 -9.31 -17.07
CA GLU A 37 4.94 -8.55 -18.14
C GLU A 37 4.98 -7.04 -17.84
N ASN A 38 4.02 -6.53 -17.07
CA ASN A 38 3.84 -5.11 -16.80
C ASN A 38 4.08 -4.72 -15.34
N MET A 39 4.58 -5.64 -14.50
CA MET A 39 4.77 -5.45 -13.06
C MET A 39 5.58 -4.19 -12.72
N ASN A 40 6.59 -3.87 -13.52
CA ASN A 40 7.45 -2.69 -13.32
C ASN A 40 6.82 -1.37 -13.80
N THR A 41 5.66 -1.44 -14.44
CA THR A 41 4.96 -0.27 -15.02
C THR A 41 3.67 0.06 -14.29
N PHE A 42 3.18 -0.84 -13.45
CA PHE A 42 2.01 -0.60 -12.63
C PHE A 42 2.32 0.45 -11.58
N THR A 43 1.47 1.47 -11.52
CA THR A 43 1.40 2.39 -10.38
C THR A 43 0.48 1.79 -9.32
N GLY A 44 0.44 2.36 -8.13
CA GLY A 44 -0.39 1.82 -7.04
C GLY A 44 -1.87 1.73 -7.40
N ASP A 45 -2.37 2.56 -8.32
CA ASP A 45 -3.77 2.51 -8.77
C ASP A 45 -4.08 1.27 -9.64
N GLU A 46 -3.15 0.81 -10.48
CA GLU A 46 -3.32 -0.46 -11.21
C GLU A 46 -3.27 -1.66 -10.27
N TRP A 47 -2.42 -1.62 -9.24
CA TRP A 47 -2.39 -2.65 -8.20
C TRP A 47 -3.69 -2.68 -7.39
N LEU A 48 -4.25 -1.51 -7.08
CA LEU A 48 -5.54 -1.36 -6.41
C LEU A 48 -6.67 -2.03 -7.19
N SER A 49 -6.72 -1.85 -8.52
CA SER A 49 -7.76 -2.45 -9.35
C SER A 49 -7.77 -3.99 -9.34
N LEU A 50 -6.66 -4.61 -8.92
CA LEU A 50 -6.51 -6.05 -8.78
C LEU A 50 -6.82 -6.57 -7.37
N ALA A 51 -7.04 -5.66 -6.40
CA ALA A 51 -7.34 -5.97 -5.02
C ALA A 51 -8.82 -5.64 -4.72
N PRO A 52 -9.77 -6.51 -5.10
CA PRO A 52 -11.20 -6.27 -4.94
C PRO A 52 -11.63 -6.12 -3.48
N ASP A 53 -10.83 -6.64 -2.55
CA ASP A 53 -10.99 -6.53 -1.11
C ASP A 53 -10.81 -5.09 -0.60
N ILE A 54 -10.25 -4.21 -1.43
CA ILE A 54 -9.99 -2.81 -1.11
C ILE A 54 -11.08 -1.98 -1.79
N ASP A 55 -12.21 -1.83 -1.09
CA ASP A 55 -13.44 -1.23 -1.61
C ASP A 55 -13.25 0.22 -2.13
N GLN A 56 -12.37 1.01 -1.51
CA GLN A 56 -12.16 2.44 -1.82
C GLN A 56 -10.70 2.88 -1.65
N GLY A 57 -9.77 2.14 -2.27
CA GLY A 57 -8.37 2.51 -2.27
C GLY A 57 -8.00 3.48 -3.38
N GLU A 58 -7.15 4.47 -3.10
CA GLU A 58 -6.52 5.37 -4.09
C GLU A 58 -5.11 5.80 -3.66
N LEU A 59 -4.26 6.13 -4.62
CA LEU A 59 -3.03 6.84 -4.33
C LEU A 59 -3.26 8.36 -4.18
N TYR A 60 -2.72 8.94 -3.11
CA TYR A 60 -2.67 10.39 -2.91
C TYR A 60 -1.26 10.82 -2.51
N ARG A 61 -0.59 11.59 -3.38
CA ARG A 61 0.81 12.04 -3.17
C ARG A 61 1.78 10.91 -2.85
N ASP A 62 1.64 9.77 -3.54
CA ASP A 62 2.41 8.54 -3.33
C ASP A 62 2.13 7.80 -2.01
N TRP A 63 1.10 8.22 -1.27
CA TRP A 63 0.56 7.49 -0.14
C TRP A 63 -0.58 6.61 -0.59
N PHE A 64 -0.65 5.43 0.01
CA PHE A 64 -1.76 4.53 -0.21
C PHE A 64 -2.87 4.83 0.79
N ILE A 65 -4.02 5.29 0.32
CA ILE A 65 -5.19 5.58 1.15
C ILE A 65 -6.28 4.56 0.86
N TRP A 66 -6.97 4.06 1.88
CA TRP A 66 -8.19 3.26 1.70
C TRP A 66 -9.17 3.46 2.85
N TYR A 67 -10.43 3.10 2.61
CA TYR A 67 -11.44 3.01 3.68
C TYR A 67 -11.50 1.57 4.19
N ASP A 68 -11.24 1.35 5.46
CA ASP A 68 -11.43 0.06 6.11
C ASP A 68 -12.86 -0.01 6.66
N ALA A 69 -13.74 -0.67 5.90
CA ALA A 69 -15.13 -0.86 6.28
C ALA A 69 -15.33 -1.96 7.34
N GLU A 70 -14.35 -2.83 7.55
CA GLU A 70 -14.51 -4.06 8.33
C GLU A 70 -14.05 -3.93 9.79
N VAL A 71 -12.94 -3.22 10.04
CA VAL A 71 -12.33 -3.16 11.38
C VAL A 71 -12.44 -1.77 11.99
N THR A 72 -11.85 -0.76 11.37
CA THR A 72 -11.79 0.60 11.94
C THR A 72 -12.99 1.45 11.58
N GLN A 73 -13.68 1.14 10.47
CA GLN A 73 -14.74 1.98 9.89
C GLN A 73 -14.25 3.41 9.57
N GLY A 74 -12.96 3.54 9.27
CA GLY A 74 -12.26 4.80 9.04
C GLY A 74 -11.41 4.78 7.77
N TRP A 75 -10.86 5.95 7.45
CA TRP A 75 -9.88 6.13 6.40
C TRP A 75 -8.48 5.91 6.94
N GLU A 76 -7.73 5.04 6.28
CA GLU A 76 -6.35 4.71 6.60
C GLU A 76 -5.42 5.17 5.48
N ALA A 77 -4.23 5.63 5.87
CA ALA A 77 -3.19 6.02 4.95
C ALA A 77 -1.84 5.44 5.35
N TYR A 78 -1.19 4.76 4.41
CA TYR A 78 0.14 4.21 4.54
C TYR A 78 1.19 5.10 3.89
N ASP A 79 2.21 5.43 4.67
CA ASP A 79 3.43 6.04 4.18
C ASP A 79 4.53 5.01 3.98
N HIS A 80 4.86 4.75 2.73
CA HIS A 80 5.93 3.81 2.38
C HIS A 80 7.33 4.35 2.75
N LEU A 81 7.51 5.67 2.90
CA LEU A 81 8.82 6.27 3.19
C LEU A 81 9.20 6.14 4.67
N MET A 82 8.26 6.39 5.59
CA MET A 82 8.49 6.22 7.03
C MET A 82 7.99 4.88 7.57
N ASN A 83 7.35 4.06 6.74
CA ASN A 83 6.74 2.78 7.10
C ASN A 83 5.79 2.94 8.30
N CYS A 84 4.86 3.88 8.19
CA CYS A 84 3.88 4.17 9.24
C CYS A 84 2.46 4.31 8.70
N TRP A 85 1.51 4.17 9.62
CA TRP A 85 0.08 4.25 9.35
C TRP A 85 -0.56 5.43 10.09
N PHE A 86 -1.56 6.00 9.44
CA PHE A 86 -2.43 7.03 9.98
C PHE A 86 -3.88 6.66 9.70
N GLU A 87 -4.75 6.94 10.66
CA GLU A 87 -6.17 6.63 10.61
C GLU A 87 -6.95 7.89 11.01
N ALA A 88 -8.05 8.17 10.30
CA ALA A 88 -9.02 9.19 10.69
C ALA A 88 -10.42 8.82 10.20
N GLU A 89 -11.46 9.38 10.82
CA GLU A 89 -12.85 9.11 10.45
C GLU A 89 -13.22 9.62 9.04
N ASP A 90 -12.51 10.63 8.54
CA ASP A 90 -12.82 11.30 7.28
C ASP A 90 -11.60 11.44 6.35
N LEU A 91 -11.84 11.27 5.04
CA LEU A 91 -10.82 11.33 4.00
C LEU A 91 -10.13 12.69 3.91
N GLU A 92 -10.85 13.78 4.23
CA GLU A 92 -10.30 15.13 4.16
C GLU A 92 -9.22 15.35 5.21
N THR A 93 -9.43 14.86 6.43
CA THR A 93 -8.45 14.87 7.53
C THR A 93 -7.22 14.04 7.19
N VAL A 94 -7.40 12.86 6.59
CA VAL A 94 -6.28 12.03 6.10
C VAL A 94 -5.46 12.79 5.07
N LYS A 95 -6.10 13.34 4.03
CA LYS A 95 -5.41 14.11 2.98
C LYS A 95 -4.72 15.37 3.52
N ALA A 96 -5.37 16.10 4.41
CA ALA A 96 -4.78 17.27 5.07
C ALA A 96 -3.53 16.91 5.89
N THR A 97 -3.54 15.75 6.56
CA THR A 97 -2.39 15.24 7.32
C THR A 97 -1.24 14.87 6.39
N ILE A 98 -1.54 14.16 5.29
CA ILE A 98 -0.54 13.83 4.27
C ILE A 98 0.06 15.10 3.68
N ASP A 99 -0.76 16.11 3.36
CA ASP A 99 -0.29 17.39 2.85
C ASP A 99 0.65 18.08 3.86
N LEU A 100 0.32 18.09 5.15
CA LEU A 100 1.19 18.64 6.17
C LEU A 100 2.56 17.93 6.20
N ILE A 101 2.55 16.60 6.17
CA ILE A 101 3.76 15.78 6.21
C ILE A 101 4.60 15.99 4.93
N GLU A 102 4.01 15.85 3.75
CA GLU A 102 4.69 15.99 2.47
C GLU A 102 5.21 17.41 2.22
N ASN A 103 4.45 18.43 2.62
CA ASN A 103 4.91 19.81 2.53
C ASN A 103 6.11 20.05 3.47
N SER A 104 6.16 19.40 4.65
CA SER A 104 7.32 19.48 5.54
C SER A 104 8.57 18.79 4.97
N ARG A 105 8.41 17.69 4.20
CA ARG A 105 9.49 16.99 3.49
C ARG A 105 10.10 17.85 2.38
N THR A 106 9.26 18.63 1.71
CA THR A 106 9.66 19.49 0.59
C THR A 106 10.44 20.73 1.05
N VAL A 107 10.29 21.16 2.31
CA VAL A 107 10.86 22.42 2.86
C VAL A 107 12.28 22.24 3.45
N VAL A 108 13.00 21.17 3.12
CA VAL A 108 14.44 21.08 3.42
C VAL A 108 15.30 21.32 2.16
N PRO A 109 15.49 22.57 1.70
CA PRO A 109 16.70 22.93 1.01
C PRO A 109 17.83 22.98 2.03
N LEU A 110 18.90 22.20 1.81
CA LEU A 110 20.17 22.43 2.50
C LEU A 110 20.55 23.91 2.36
N ALA A 111 20.71 24.60 3.50
CA ALA A 111 21.57 25.76 3.53
C ALA A 111 22.96 25.32 3.03
N ALA A 112 23.40 25.98 1.95
CA ALA A 112 24.73 25.83 1.35
C ALA A 112 25.84 26.35 2.27
#